data_AF-A0A968YVD5-F1
#
_entry.id   AF-A0A968YVD5-F1
#
_cell.length_a   1.000
_cell.length_b   1.000
_cell.length_c   1.000
_cell.angle_alpha   90.00
_cell.angle_beta   90.00
_cell.angle_gamma   90.00
#
_symmetry.space_group_name_H-M   'P 1'
#
loop_
_entity.id
_entity.type
_entity.pdbx_description
1 polymer ?
#
loop_
_entity_poly.entity_id
_entity_poly.type
_entity_poly.pdbx_seq_one_letter_code
_entity_poly.pdbx_strand_id
1 'polypeptide(L)'
;MGITLLQWNQPNTVYLLVGSLLYLVGTFGVTMVCNVPLNDALAIANPDSTDGATLWAKYLADWTLWNHVRTVASLAAAALLTFSFCG
;
A
#
# COMPACT_ATOMS: atom_id res chain seq x y z
N MET A 1 -37.45 0.03 -4.60
CA MET A 1 -36.41 -0.50 -3.69
C MET A 1 -36.11 -1.95 -4.08
N GLY A 2 -35.39 -2.21 -5.18
CA GLY A 2 -35.25 -3.60 -5.64
C GLY A 2 -34.47 -3.92 -6.91
N ILE A 3 -33.62 -3.04 -7.44
CA ILE A 3 -32.77 -3.36 -8.61
C ILE A 3 -31.29 -3.00 -8.46
N THR A 4 -30.88 -2.51 -7.29
CA THR A 4 -29.47 -2.12 -7.04
C THR A 4 -28.51 -3.31 -6.84
N LEU A 5 -29.00 -4.56 -6.88
CA LEU A 5 -28.18 -5.76 -6.67
C LEU A 5 -27.72 -6.45 -7.97
N LEU A 6 -28.13 -5.97 -9.15
CA LEU A 6 -27.95 -6.67 -10.43
C LEU A 6 -27.28 -5.83 -11.53
N GLN A 7 -26.39 -4.89 -11.16
CA GLN A 7 -25.44 -4.28 -12.11
C GLN A 7 -24.05 -4.95 -12.07
N TRP A 8 -24.01 -6.24 -11.75
CA TRP A 8 -22.78 -7.07 -11.71
C TRP A 8 -22.06 -7.19 -13.07
N ASN A 9 -22.70 -6.73 -14.15
CA ASN A 9 -22.21 -6.81 -15.52
C ASN A 9 -21.64 -5.48 -16.06
N GLN A 10 -21.37 -4.49 -15.21
CA GLN A 10 -20.75 -3.23 -15.63
C GLN A 10 -19.23 -3.32 -15.44
N PRO A 11 -18.40 -3.02 -16.46
CA PRO A 11 -16.94 -3.01 -16.33
C PRO A 11 -16.45 -2.17 -15.14
N ASN A 12 -17.25 -1.18 -14.72
CA ASN A 12 -17.07 -0.41 -13.50
C ASN A 12 -16.91 -1.21 -12.20
N THR A 13 -17.68 -2.30 -12.01
CA THR A 13 -17.58 -3.07 -10.76
C THR A 13 -16.23 -3.78 -10.63
N VAL A 14 -15.63 -4.20 -11.75
CA VAL A 14 -14.31 -4.81 -11.77
C VAL A 14 -13.24 -3.77 -11.44
N TYR A 15 -13.31 -2.57 -12.01
CA TYR A 15 -12.37 -1.49 -11.69
C TYR A 15 -12.46 -1.03 -10.24
N LEU A 16 -13.68 -0.94 -9.67
CA LEU A 16 -13.89 -0.62 -8.26
C LEU A 16 -13.32 -1.69 -7.33
N LEU A 17 -13.57 -2.98 -7.61
CA LEU A 17 -13.03 -4.09 -6.82
C LEU A 17 -11.50 -4.14 -6.90
N VAL A 18 -10.93 -4.08 -8.10
CA VAL A 18 -9.48 -4.14 -8.32
C VAL A 18 -8.79 -2.91 -7.71
N GLY A 19 -9.33 -1.70 -7.91
CA GLY A 19 -8.81 -0.47 -7.30
C GLY A 19 -8.87 -0.50 -5.77
N SER A 20 -9.98 -0.97 -5.20
CA SER A 20 -10.12 -1.11 -3.74
C SER A 20 -9.17 -2.16 -3.17
N LEU A 21 -8.99 -3.29 -3.86
CA LEU A 21 -8.07 -4.35 -3.45
C LEU A 21 -6.61 -3.88 -3.54
N LEU A 22 -6.25 -3.18 -4.62
CA LEU A 22 -4.93 -2.55 -4.77
C LEU A 22 -4.65 -1.54 -3.66
N TYR A 23 -5.63 -0.73 -3.29
CA TYR A 23 -5.49 0.20 -2.17
C TYR A 23 -5.32 -0.54 -0.85
N LEU A 24 -6.21 -1.48 -0.50
CA LEU A 24 -6.14 -2.20 0.77
C LEU A 24 -4.87 -3.04 0.90
N VAL A 25 -4.52 -3.81 -0.13
CA VAL A 25 -3.34 -4.68 -0.08
C VAL A 25 -2.05 -3.88 -0.24
N GLY A 26 -2.00 -2.99 -1.23
CA GLY A 26 -0.80 -2.23 -1.57
C GLY A 26 -0.47 -1.09 -0.61
N THR A 27 -1.45 -0.59 0.16
CA THR A 27 -1.21 0.43 1.19
C THR A 27 -1.27 -0.15 2.59
N PHE A 28 -2.40 -0.75 2.97
CA PHE A 28 -2.62 -1.28 4.31
C PHE A 28 -1.80 -2.56 4.56
N GLY A 29 -1.79 -3.48 3.60
CA GLY A 29 -0.98 -4.71 3.67
C GLY A 29 0.53 -4.41 3.73
N VAL A 30 1.03 -3.56 2.82
CA VAL A 30 2.44 -3.12 2.82
C VAL A 30 2.81 -2.39 4.13
N THR A 31 1.87 -1.64 4.71
CA THR A 31 2.11 -0.98 6.00
C THR A 31 2.21 -2.00 7.13
N MET A 32 1.24 -2.89 7.29
CA MET A 32 1.21 -3.86 8.39
C MET A 32 2.32 -4.91 8.30
N VAL A 33 2.64 -5.41 7.11
CA VAL A 33 3.57 -6.54 6.95
C VAL A 33 5.01 -6.10 6.77
N CYS A 34 5.25 -4.91 6.18
CA CYS A 34 6.61 -4.47 5.87
C CYS A 34 7.02 -3.25 6.70
N ASN A 35 6.18 -2.21 6.78
CA ASN A 35 6.57 -0.97 7.48
C ASN A 35 6.54 -1.13 9.00
N VAL A 36 5.54 -1.81 9.58
CA VAL A 36 5.45 -2.01 11.04
C VAL A 36 6.63 -2.85 11.55
N PRO A 37 6.95 -4.04 11.00
CA PRO A 37 8.10 -4.82 11.48
C PRO A 37 9.43 -4.10 11.31
N LEU A 38 9.57 -3.31 10.24
CA LEU A 38 10.77 -2.51 10.01
C LEU A 38 10.92 -1.41 11.08
N ASN A 39 9.82 -0.74 11.43
CA ASN A 39 9.79 0.27 12.50
C ASN A 39 10.02 -0.35 13.88
N ASP A 40 9.46 -1.52 14.16
CA ASP A 40 9.69 -2.26 15.42
C ASP A 40 11.15 -2.70 15.53
N ALA A 41 11.75 -3.16 14.43
CA ALA A 41 13.17 -3.51 14.39
C ALA A 41 14.08 -2.30 14.68
N LEU A 42 13.71 -1.12 14.17
CA LEU A 42 14.41 0.13 14.47
C LEU A 42 14.22 0.56 15.93
N ALA A 43 13.03 0.37 16.52
CA ALA A 43 12.75 0.74 17.90
C ALA A 43 13.54 -0.09 18.93
N ILE A 44 13.88 -1.34 18.58
CA ILE A 44 14.68 -2.25 19.43
C ILE A 44 16.18 -2.06 19.19
N ALA A 45 16.58 -1.43 18.08
CA ALA A 45 17.97 -1.20 17.76
C ALA A 45 18.64 -0.21 18.73
N ASN A 46 19.88 -0.50 19.13
CA ASN A 46 20.65 0.39 19.99
C ASN A 46 21.30 1.52 19.16
N PRO A 47 20.86 2.80 19.33
CA PRO A 47 21.39 3.92 18.57
C PRO A 47 22.86 4.23 18.88
N ASP A 48 23.35 3.84 20.07
CA ASP A 48 24.74 4.09 20.51
C ASP A 48 25.71 2.97 20.09
N SER A 49 25.23 1.98 19.35
CA SER A 49 26.10 0.92 18.81
C SER A 49 26.96 1.45 17.66
N THR A 50 28.21 0.97 17.57
CA THR A 50 29.15 1.34 16.51
C THR A 50 28.64 0.96 15.10
N ASP A 51 27.68 0.04 15.02
CA ASP A 51 27.03 -0.43 13.79
C ASP A 51 25.73 0.33 13.43
N GLY A 52 25.34 1.33 14.21
CA GLY A 52 24.07 2.05 14.04
C GLY A 52 23.91 2.71 12.67
N ALA A 53 24.99 3.23 12.08
CA ALA A 53 24.96 3.86 10.75
C ALA A 53 24.67 2.84 9.63
N THR A 54 25.23 1.64 9.71
CA THR A 54 24.99 0.56 8.74
C THR A 54 23.57 0.03 8.86
N LEU A 55 23.08 -0.14 10.09
CA LEU A 55 21.69 -0.54 10.34
C LEU A 55 20.71 0.52 9.80
N TRP A 56 20.98 1.80 10.06
CA TRP A 56 20.16 2.90 9.55
C TRP A 56 20.14 2.96 8.03
N ALA A 57 21.29 2.79 7.36
CA ALA A 57 21.36 2.78 5.90
C ALA A 57 20.51 1.65 5.30
N LYS A 58 20.55 0.44 5.91
CA LYS A 58 19.72 -0.68 5.48
C LYS A 58 18.23 -0.41 5.73
N TYR A 59 17.89 0.08 6.93
CA TYR A 59 16.52 0.48 7.27
C TYR A 59 15.97 1.48 6.25
N LEU A 60 16.74 2.53 5.93
CA LEU A 60 16.32 3.59 5.03
C LEU A 60 16.08 3.07 3.60
N ALA A 61 16.94 2.18 3.11
CA ALA A 61 16.78 1.57 1.79
C ALA A 61 15.51 0.71 1.73
N ASP A 62 15.30 -0.18 2.70
CA ASP A 62 14.14 -1.06 2.77
C ASP A 62 12.84 -0.24 2.95
N TRP A 63 12.87 0.78 3.82
CA TRP A 63 11.74 1.67 4.05
C TRP A 63 11.35 2.47 2.79
N THR A 64 12.34 3.00 2.08
CA THR A 64 12.12 3.78 0.85
C THR A 64 11.50 2.90 -0.25
N LEU A 65 11.98 1.66 -0.40
CA LEU A 65 11.41 0.70 -1.35
C LEU A 65 9.91 0.44 -1.07
N TRP A 66 9.57 0.12 0.17
CA TRP A 66 8.17 -0.15 0.54
C TRP A 66 7.29 1.08 0.46
N ASN A 67 7.85 2.28 0.70
CA ASN A 67 7.13 3.53 0.50
C ASN A 67 6.85 3.84 -0.98
N HIS A 68 7.78 3.48 -1.88
CA HIS A 68 7.52 3.54 -3.33
C HIS A 68 6.41 2.57 -3.75
N VAL A 69 6.41 1.34 -3.25
CA VAL A 69 5.33 0.36 -3.52
C VAL A 69 3.98 0.94 -3.11
N ARG A 70 3.89 1.53 -1.91
CA ARG A 70 2.66 2.16 -1.41
C ARG A 70 2.20 3.32 -2.30
N THR A 71 3.13 4.13 -2.79
CA THR A 71 2.84 5.25 -3.68
C THR A 71 2.30 4.77 -5.03
N VAL A 72 2.97 3.80 -5.65
CA VAL A 72 2.53 3.21 -6.92
C VAL A 72 1.17 2.53 -6.79
N ALA A 73 0.96 1.77 -5.71
CA ALA A 73 -0.33 1.12 -5.45
C ALA A 73 -1.46 2.13 -5.24
N SER A 74 -1.22 3.21 -4.49
CA SER A 74 -2.20 4.28 -4.26
C SER A 74 -2.53 5.02 -5.56
N LEU A 75 -1.53 5.30 -6.39
CA LEU A 75 -1.70 5.97 -7.67
C LEU A 75 -2.46 5.10 -8.67
N ALA A 76 -2.13 3.81 -8.74
CA ALA A 76 -2.85 2.84 -9.57
C ALA A 76 -4.31 2.71 -9.13
N ALA A 77 -4.57 2.60 -7.82
CA ALA A 77 -5.92 2.59 -7.28
C ALA A 77 -6.70 3.88 -7.63
N ALA A 78 -6.09 5.05 -7.44
CA ALA A 78 -6.70 6.34 -7.79
C ALA A 78 -7.03 6.44 -9.29
N ALA A 79 -6.13 5.99 -10.17
CA ALA A 79 -6.37 5.95 -11.60
C ALA A 79 -7.55 5.03 -11.93
N LEU A 80 -7.56 3.79 -11.42
CA LEU A 80 -8.65 2.82 -11.66
C LEU A 80 -10.00 3.33 -11.15
N LEU A 81 -10.04 3.96 -9.98
CA LEU A 81 -11.26 4.55 -9.45
C LEU A 81 -11.72 5.74 -10.31
N THR A 82 -10.81 6.61 -10.73
CA THR A 82 -11.13 7.77 -11.59
C THR A 82 -11.68 7.32 -12.94
N PHE A 83 -11.05 6.32 -13.58
CA PHE A 83 -11.58 5.73 -14.82
C PHE A 83 -12.95 5.08 -14.61
N SER A 84 -13.20 4.52 -13.42
CA SER A 84 -14.51 3.97 -13.11
C SER A 84 -15.59 5.04 -12.98
N PHE A 85 -15.30 6.18 -12.37
CA PHE A 85 -16.31 7.24 -12.20
C PHE A 85 -16.55 8.08 -13.47
N CYS A 86 -15.62 8.07 -14.43
CA CYS A 86 -15.75 8.78 -15.71
C CYS A 86 -16.27 7.90 -16.87
N GLY A 87 -16.43 6.59 -16.65
CA GLY A 87 -16.86 5.60 -17.66
C GLY A 87 -18.34 5.23 -17.58
#